data_AF-A0A7V3G0N8-F1
#
_entry.id   AF-A0A7V3G0N8-F1
#
_cell.length_a   1.000
_cell.length_b   1.000
_cell.length_c   1.000
_cell.angle_alpha   90.00
_cell.angle_beta   90.00
_cell.angle_gamma   90.00
#
_symmetry.space_group_name_H-M   'P 1'
#
loop_
_entity.id
_entity.type
_entity.pdbx_description
1 polymer ?
#
loop_
_entity_poly.entity_id
_entity_poly.type
_entity_poly.pdbx_seq_one_letter_code
_entity_poly.pdbx_strand_id
1 'polypeptide(L)'
;MRTILFFLLCCLVLGCGKGRTDEQPAPETPREQPRPLVAAHDLFHEFCHDENQAGQKYNGQRLLVTASVWRVLESDGQIIVQCAVDTDEGLVPDAVRLIFVGDRDKLTPLRKRERIEVEGTCRGRAGTAIRLENCRYVGKVNRGILSGRVTLKGQPLTEGRVTAYCQGMELPVSGQLGADGTYRLEGLAAGEVRLTVRGRGVPARFCDPATSQLVVEVDADSVRQSRPVDFPVHLD
;
A
#
# COMPACT_ATOMS: atom_id res chain seq x y z
N MET A 1 49.39 -41.67 30.11
CA MET A 1 48.64 -42.83 29.59
C MET A 1 48.54 -42.71 28.08
N ARG A 2 48.87 -43.81 27.38
CA ARG A 2 48.46 -44.28 26.03
C ARG A 2 47.52 -43.33 25.22
N THR A 3 47.81 -42.85 24.00
CA THR A 3 48.43 -43.44 22.78
C THR A 3 47.52 -44.38 21.97
N ILE A 4 46.65 -43.80 21.13
CA ILE A 4 45.92 -44.35 19.96
C ILE A 4 45.59 -43.11 19.10
N LEU A 5 45.94 -42.90 17.82
CA LEU A 5 46.70 -43.59 16.77
C LEU A 5 46.02 -44.77 16.02
N PHE A 6 46.06 -44.70 14.68
CA PHE A 6 45.48 -45.61 13.67
C PHE A 6 43.94 -45.77 13.63
N PHE A 7 43.31 -45.19 12.61
CA PHE A 7 42.69 -46.03 11.56
C PHE A 7 42.78 -45.34 10.20
N LEU A 8 43.56 -45.95 9.32
CA LEU A 8 43.76 -45.58 7.92
C LEU A 8 42.96 -46.56 7.05
N LEU A 9 42.62 -46.16 5.82
CA LEU A 9 42.34 -47.02 4.67
C LEU A 9 40.90 -47.60 4.55
N CYS A 10 40.53 -47.90 3.30
CA CYS A 10 39.24 -48.41 2.78
C CYS A 10 38.11 -47.35 2.66
N CYS A 11 37.52 -47.07 1.49
CA CYS A 11 37.67 -47.66 0.15
C CYS A 11 37.70 -46.59 -0.96
N LEU A 12 38.66 -46.71 -1.88
CA LEU A 12 38.72 -45.92 -3.11
C LEU A 12 38.04 -46.72 -4.23
N VAL A 13 36.71 -46.58 -4.37
CA VAL A 13 35.93 -47.22 -5.45
C VAL A 13 35.69 -46.21 -6.57
N LEU A 14 36.54 -46.27 -7.60
CA LEU A 14 36.36 -45.53 -8.85
C LEU A 14 35.23 -46.17 -9.67
N GLY A 15 33.98 -45.83 -9.32
CA GLY A 15 32.82 -46.14 -10.15
C GLY A 15 32.71 -45.17 -11.32
N CYS A 16 33.24 -45.54 -12.50
CA CYS A 16 32.97 -44.83 -13.75
C CYS A 16 31.54 -45.05 -14.25
N GLY A 17 30.55 -44.63 -13.45
CA GLY A 17 29.15 -44.58 -13.85
C GLY A 17 28.97 -43.49 -14.90
N LYS A 18 28.74 -43.88 -16.15
CA LYS A 18 28.39 -42.97 -17.24
C LYS A 18 26.92 -42.52 -17.07
N GLY A 19 26.70 -41.70 -16.05
CA GLY A 19 25.39 -41.20 -15.67
C GLY A 19 24.75 -40.46 -16.85
N ARG A 20 23.52 -40.84 -17.19
CA ARG A 20 22.67 -39.97 -17.99
C ARG A 20 22.38 -38.76 -17.13
N THR A 21 22.70 -37.58 -17.64
CA THR A 21 22.17 -36.34 -17.08
C THR A 21 20.70 -36.29 -17.44
N ASP A 22 19.88 -36.96 -16.64
CA ASP A 22 18.44 -36.73 -16.67
C ASP A 22 18.25 -35.26 -16.33
N GLU A 23 17.72 -34.51 -17.29
CA GLU A 23 17.60 -33.06 -17.25
C GLU A 23 16.49 -32.70 -16.26
N GLN A 24 16.82 -32.74 -14.97
CA GLN A 24 15.88 -32.52 -13.89
C GLN A 24 15.25 -31.15 -14.09
N PRO A 25 13.93 -31.06 -14.31
CA PRO A 25 13.28 -29.82 -14.70
C PRO A 25 13.62 -28.75 -13.67
N ALA A 26 14.06 -27.59 -14.17
CA ALA A 26 14.50 -26.48 -13.33
C ALA A 26 13.43 -26.23 -12.25
N PRO A 27 13.81 -26.19 -10.95
CA PRO A 27 12.83 -26.12 -9.87
C PRO A 27 11.92 -24.92 -10.11
N GLU A 28 10.62 -25.18 -10.28
CA GLU A 28 9.67 -24.15 -10.64
C GLU A 28 9.77 -23.00 -9.63
N THR A 29 10.12 -21.81 -10.12
CA THR A 29 10.26 -20.62 -9.29
C THR A 29 8.98 -20.46 -8.47
N PRO A 30 9.03 -20.51 -7.12
CA PRO A 30 7.83 -20.46 -6.31
C PRO A 30 7.00 -19.24 -6.68
N ARG A 31 5.74 -19.47 -7.11
CA ARG A 31 4.85 -18.39 -7.53
C ARG A 31 4.67 -17.43 -6.35
N GLU A 32 5.21 -16.22 -6.50
CA GLU A 32 5.18 -15.20 -5.46
C GLU A 32 3.71 -14.87 -5.14
N GLN A 33 3.25 -15.28 -3.95
CA GLN A 33 1.88 -15.01 -3.52
C GLN A 33 1.69 -13.49 -3.36
N PRO A 34 0.54 -12.93 -3.76
CA PRO A 34 0.29 -11.50 -3.63
C PRO A 34 0.38 -11.10 -2.15
N ARG A 35 1.27 -10.15 -1.86
CA ARG A 35 1.48 -9.62 -0.51
C ARG A 35 0.25 -8.81 -0.09
N PRO A 36 -0.36 -9.07 1.07
CA PRO A 36 -1.51 -8.31 1.52
C PRO A 36 -1.12 -6.85 1.78
N LEU A 37 -1.87 -5.94 1.16
CA LEU A 37 -1.80 -4.51 1.41
C LEU A 37 -2.61 -4.17 2.67
N VAL A 38 -1.98 -3.56 3.67
CA VAL A 38 -2.62 -3.23 4.96
C VAL A 38 -2.30 -1.78 5.33
N ALA A 39 -3.29 -1.01 5.79
CA ALA A 39 -2.99 0.31 6.37
C ALA A 39 -2.47 0.15 7.81
N ALA A 40 -1.52 0.98 8.21
CA ALA A 40 -1.01 1.00 9.59
C ALA A 40 -2.11 1.27 10.63
N HIS A 41 -3.17 2.00 10.25
CA HIS A 41 -4.36 2.20 11.07
C HIS A 41 -5.09 0.87 11.32
N ASP A 42 -5.43 0.13 10.27
CA ASP A 42 -6.22 -1.10 10.37
C ASP A 42 -5.42 -2.18 11.11
N LEU A 43 -4.11 -2.27 10.83
CA LEU A 43 -3.19 -3.14 11.56
C LEU A 43 -3.16 -2.79 13.06
N PHE A 44 -3.07 -1.50 13.41
CA PHE A 44 -3.10 -1.03 14.80
C PHE A 44 -4.44 -1.30 15.49
N HIS A 45 -5.55 -1.04 14.80
CA HIS A 45 -6.89 -1.25 15.32
C HIS A 45 -7.15 -2.75 15.58
N GLU A 46 -6.77 -3.65 14.66
CA GLU A 46 -6.92 -5.10 14.87
C GLU A 46 -6.12 -5.61 16.08
N PHE A 47 -4.85 -5.22 16.24
CA PHE A 47 -4.04 -5.60 17.41
C PHE A 47 -4.49 -4.94 18.72
N CYS A 48 -5.19 -3.81 18.68
CA CYS A 48 -5.82 -3.20 19.85
C CYS A 48 -7.16 -3.85 20.20
N HIS A 49 -7.87 -4.44 19.23
CA HIS A 49 -9.14 -5.13 19.43
C HIS A 49 -8.95 -6.57 19.91
N ASP A 50 -8.16 -7.38 19.20
CA ASP A 50 -7.80 -8.76 19.58
C ASP A 50 -6.36 -9.07 19.11
N GLU A 51 -5.41 -8.95 20.03
CA GLU A 51 -4.00 -9.25 19.80
C GLU A 51 -3.73 -10.73 19.45
N ASN A 52 -4.56 -11.66 19.92
CA ASN A 52 -4.39 -13.09 19.60
C ASN A 52 -4.84 -13.37 18.17
N GLN A 53 -6.01 -12.87 17.78
CA GLN A 53 -6.53 -13.04 16.42
C GLN A 53 -5.65 -12.30 15.40
N ALA A 54 -5.29 -11.04 15.68
CA ALA A 54 -4.38 -10.28 14.83
C ALA A 54 -2.98 -10.94 14.76
N GLY A 55 -2.50 -11.48 15.88
CA GLY A 55 -1.25 -12.24 15.94
C GLY A 55 -1.27 -13.48 15.05
N GLN A 56 -2.35 -14.27 15.09
CA GLN A 56 -2.52 -15.44 14.19
C GLN A 56 -2.59 -15.03 12.72
N LYS A 57 -3.23 -13.90 12.41
CA LYS A 57 -3.41 -13.38 11.04
C LYS A 57 -2.11 -12.81 10.45
N TYR A 58 -1.29 -12.14 11.26
CA TYR A 58 -0.18 -11.31 10.77
C TYR A 58 1.22 -11.75 11.18
N ASN A 59 1.42 -12.45 12.31
CA ASN A 59 2.78 -12.71 12.79
C ASN A 59 3.55 -13.64 11.84
N GLY A 60 4.76 -13.24 11.48
CA GLY A 60 5.60 -13.94 10.49
C GLY A 60 5.23 -13.66 9.02
N GLN A 61 4.10 -13.02 8.74
CA GLN A 61 3.71 -12.67 7.37
C GLN A 61 4.52 -11.48 6.84
N ARG A 62 4.85 -11.52 5.55
CA ARG A 62 5.33 -10.33 4.81
C ARG A 62 4.13 -9.52 4.38
N LEU A 63 4.06 -8.29 4.88
CA LEU A 63 2.98 -7.34 4.60
C LEU A 63 3.51 -6.21 3.72
N LEU A 64 2.65 -5.66 2.88
CA LEU A 64 2.85 -4.36 2.25
C LEU A 64 2.05 -3.33 3.06
N VAL A 65 2.72 -2.44 3.79
CA VAL A 65 2.08 -1.54 4.75
C VAL A 65 2.15 -0.09 4.28
N THR A 66 1.00 0.59 4.29
CA THR A 66 0.95 2.05 4.12
C THR A 66 0.85 2.75 5.47
N ALA A 67 1.77 3.66 5.76
CA ALA A 67 1.91 4.28 7.08
C ALA A 67 2.23 5.78 7.01
N SER A 68 1.84 6.53 8.03
CA SER A 68 2.17 7.95 8.18
C SER A 68 3.38 8.12 9.10
N VAL A 69 4.48 8.67 8.59
CA VAL A 69 5.73 8.88 9.36
C VAL A 69 5.48 9.84 10.53
N TRP A 70 5.81 9.42 11.75
CA TRP A 70 5.85 10.30 12.92
C TRP A 70 7.26 10.84 13.15
N ARG A 71 8.25 9.95 13.11
CA ARG A 71 9.67 10.24 13.35
C ARG A 71 10.54 9.16 12.69
N VAL A 72 11.69 9.57 12.17
CA VAL A 72 12.78 8.66 11.77
C VAL A 72 13.84 8.70 12.87
N LEU A 73 14.31 7.53 13.30
CA LEU A 73 15.35 7.33 14.30
C LEU A 73 16.44 6.43 13.72
N GLU A 74 17.64 6.49 14.30
CA GLU A 74 18.75 5.59 14.01
C GLU A 74 19.29 5.01 15.32
N SER A 75 19.48 3.70 15.38
CA SER A 75 20.07 2.99 16.52
C SER A 75 20.80 1.76 15.99
N ASP A 76 22.03 1.51 16.46
CA ASP A 76 22.75 0.26 16.23
C ASP A 76 22.87 -0.16 14.75
N GLY A 77 23.01 0.83 13.85
CA GLY A 77 23.09 0.63 12.40
C GLY A 77 21.74 0.37 11.71
N GLN A 78 20.63 0.42 12.44
CA GLN A 78 19.27 0.28 11.92
C GLN A 78 18.57 1.64 11.84
N ILE A 79 17.73 1.81 10.83
CA ILE A 79 16.78 2.92 10.76
C ILE A 79 15.43 2.44 11.29
N ILE A 80 14.88 3.17 12.25
CA ILE A 80 13.58 2.90 12.86
C ILE A 80 12.64 4.04 12.47
N VAL A 81 11.66 3.74 11.61
CA VAL A 81 10.59 4.69 11.31
C VAL A 81 9.44 4.42 12.28
N GLN A 82 9.21 5.36 13.18
CA GLN A 82 8.01 5.38 14.02
C GLN A 82 6.89 6.00 13.19
N CYS A 83 5.74 5.33 13.14
CA CYS A 83 4.55 5.78 12.43
C CYS A 83 3.45 6.17 13.41
N ALA A 84 2.67 7.18 13.06
CA ALA A 84 1.48 7.56 13.80
C ALA A 84 0.22 7.03 13.10
N VAL A 85 -0.78 6.73 13.91
CA VAL A 85 -2.13 6.35 13.49
C VAL A 85 -3.11 7.38 14.03
N ASP A 86 -4.03 7.84 13.20
CA ASP A 86 -5.13 8.70 13.62
C ASP A 86 -6.28 7.80 14.10
N THR A 87 -6.88 8.10 15.25
CA THR A 87 -8.02 7.36 15.81
C THR A 87 -9.12 8.34 16.24
N ASP A 88 -10.30 7.86 16.59
CA ASP A 88 -11.38 8.71 17.11
C ASP A 88 -11.02 9.42 18.44
N GLU A 89 -10.05 8.89 19.18
CA GLU A 89 -9.48 9.50 20.39
C GLU A 89 -8.32 10.49 20.08
N GLY A 90 -7.91 10.58 18.82
CA GLY A 90 -6.86 11.45 18.31
C GLY A 90 -5.62 10.69 17.81
N LEU A 91 -4.54 11.45 17.61
CA LEU A 91 -3.33 10.92 16.98
C LEU A 91 -2.49 10.09 17.97
N VAL A 92 -2.40 8.78 17.75
CA VAL A 92 -1.51 7.87 18.49
C VAL A 92 -0.11 7.87 17.84
N PRO A 93 0.91 8.47 18.47
CA PRO A 93 2.28 8.39 17.98
C PRO A 93 2.88 7.01 18.27
N ASP A 94 3.80 6.55 17.41
CA ASP A 94 4.54 5.29 17.60
C ASP A 94 3.63 4.04 17.70
N ALA A 95 2.50 4.07 16.99
CA ALA A 95 1.54 2.96 16.88
C ALA A 95 2.12 1.77 16.08
N VAL A 96 2.99 2.06 15.09
CA VAL A 96 3.70 1.06 14.30
C VAL A 96 5.18 1.47 14.18
N ARG A 97 6.10 0.52 14.40
CA ARG A 97 7.55 0.67 14.23
C ARG A 97 8.02 -0.19 13.06
N LEU A 98 8.64 0.46 12.09
CA LEU A 98 9.20 -0.17 10.89
C LEU A 98 10.73 -0.17 11.02
N ILE A 99 11.34 -1.35 11.09
CA ILE A 99 12.78 -1.53 11.34
C ILE A 99 13.48 -1.95 10.05
N PHE A 100 14.40 -1.11 9.59
CA PHE A 100 15.17 -1.26 8.35
C PHE A 100 16.65 -1.49 8.65
N VAL A 101 17.27 -2.41 7.92
CA VAL A 101 18.73 -2.65 7.91
C VAL A 101 19.40 -1.94 6.71
N GLY A 102 18.61 -1.30 5.84
CA GLY A 102 19.07 -0.61 4.64
C GLY A 102 18.18 0.60 4.29
N ASP A 103 18.20 1.02 3.03
CA ASP A 103 17.41 2.15 2.49
C ASP A 103 17.62 3.52 3.18
N ARG A 104 18.68 3.69 3.99
CA ARG A 104 18.99 4.91 4.76
C ARG A 104 18.80 6.21 3.97
N ASP A 105 19.42 6.30 2.79
CA ASP A 105 19.39 7.52 1.95
C ASP A 105 17.97 7.89 1.47
N LYS A 106 17.04 6.92 1.44
CA LYS A 106 15.62 7.12 1.11
C LYS A 106 14.78 7.47 2.34
N LEU A 107 15.17 6.98 3.51
CA LEU A 107 14.43 7.13 4.77
C LEU A 107 14.79 8.41 5.54
N THR A 108 16.07 8.80 5.57
CA THR A 108 16.54 10.04 6.22
C THR A 108 15.83 11.32 5.74
N PRO A 109 15.49 11.52 4.45
CA PRO A 109 14.76 12.73 4.01
C PRO A 109 13.25 12.72 4.33
N LEU A 110 12.68 11.63 4.86
CA LEU A 110 11.25 11.54 5.14
C LEU A 110 10.82 12.49 6.27
N ARG A 111 9.70 13.19 6.03
CA ARG A 111 9.18 14.20 6.96
C ARG A 111 8.04 13.66 7.82
N LYS A 112 7.79 14.33 8.94
CA LYS A 112 6.62 14.08 9.77
C LYS A 112 5.33 14.27 8.96
N ARG A 113 4.38 13.34 9.13
CA ARG A 113 3.12 13.15 8.38
C ARG A 113 3.26 12.72 6.91
N GLU A 114 4.47 12.47 6.41
CA GLU A 114 4.66 11.90 5.08
C GLU A 114 4.12 10.46 5.05
N ARG A 115 3.36 10.10 4.00
CA ARG A 115 2.85 8.73 3.85
C ARG A 115 3.83 7.90 3.02
N ILE A 116 4.15 6.72 3.52
CA ILE A 116 5.11 5.80 2.90
C ILE A 116 4.53 4.39 2.77
N GLU A 117 5.01 3.68 1.77
CA GLU A 117 4.74 2.27 1.55
C GLU A 117 6.00 1.47 1.85
N VAL A 118 5.84 0.45 2.68
CA VAL A 118 6.94 -0.32 3.25
C VAL A 118 6.56 -1.78 3.23
N GLU A 119 7.42 -2.60 2.65
CA GLU A 119 7.32 -4.04 2.80
C GLU A 119 8.06 -4.45 4.09
N GLY A 120 7.49 -5.34 4.90
CA GLY A 120 8.18 -5.87 6.09
C GLY A 120 7.53 -7.11 6.67
N THR A 121 8.24 -7.82 7.54
CA THR A 121 7.71 -8.99 8.26
C THR A 121 7.11 -8.54 9.59
N CYS A 122 5.81 -8.77 9.80
CA CYS A 122 5.16 -8.44 11.07
C CYS A 122 5.63 -9.39 12.20
N ARG A 123 5.95 -8.83 13.36
CA ARG A 123 6.35 -9.55 14.58
C ARG A 123 5.33 -9.44 15.72
N GLY A 124 4.18 -8.82 15.45
CA GLY A 124 3.17 -8.53 16.44
C GLY A 124 3.49 -7.30 17.27
N ARG A 125 2.86 -7.22 18.44
CA ARG A 125 2.96 -6.08 19.35
C ARG A 125 4.23 -6.15 20.21
N ALA A 126 4.88 -5.01 20.39
CA ALA A 126 6.06 -4.83 21.24
C ALA A 126 5.84 -3.58 22.12
N GLY A 127 5.16 -3.77 23.24
CA GLY A 127 4.68 -2.67 24.10
C GLY A 127 3.49 -1.96 23.48
N THR A 128 3.61 -0.65 23.21
CA THR A 128 2.54 0.15 22.58
C THR A 128 2.51 0.02 21.06
N ALA A 129 3.61 -0.40 20.43
CA ALA A 129 3.78 -0.39 18.98
C ALA A 129 3.67 -1.79 18.37
N ILE A 130 3.15 -1.89 17.15
CA ILE A 130 3.33 -3.09 16.31
C ILE A 130 4.68 -3.01 15.62
N ARG A 131 5.44 -4.11 15.63
CA ARG A 131 6.79 -4.17 15.09
C ARG A 131 6.81 -4.88 13.74
N LEU A 132 7.32 -4.20 12.73
CA LEU A 132 7.74 -4.83 11.47
C LEU A 132 9.27 -4.85 11.39
N GLU A 133 9.81 -5.98 10.95
CA GLU A 133 11.25 -6.21 10.77
C GLU A 133 11.59 -6.50 9.31
N ASN A 134 12.90 -6.44 9.00
CA ASN A 134 13.43 -6.65 7.65
C ASN A 134 12.72 -5.73 6.63
N CYS A 135 12.43 -4.50 7.07
CA CYS A 135 11.66 -3.57 6.26
C CYS A 135 12.47 -3.13 5.05
N ARG A 136 11.78 -3.00 3.92
CA ARG A 136 12.26 -2.44 2.67
C ARG A 136 11.37 -1.27 2.28
N TYR A 137 11.98 -0.15 1.94
CA TYR A 137 11.25 1.02 1.48
C TYR A 137 10.78 0.80 0.04
N VAL A 138 9.47 0.88 -0.18
CA VAL A 138 8.86 0.74 -1.52
C VAL A 138 8.76 2.11 -2.17
N GLY A 139 8.17 3.08 -1.48
CA GLY A 139 8.01 4.43 -1.99
C GLY A 139 7.23 5.37 -1.08
N LYS A 140 6.98 6.58 -1.57
CA LYS A 140 6.01 7.52 -0.96
C LYS A 140 4.62 7.15 -1.45
N VAL A 141 3.63 7.13 -0.55
CA VAL A 141 2.22 6.99 -0.95
C VAL A 141 1.70 8.36 -1.31
N ASN A 142 2.01 8.79 -2.53
CA ASN A 142 1.53 10.05 -3.06
C ASN A 142 0.04 9.92 -3.39
N ARG A 143 -0.81 10.27 -2.41
CA ARG A 143 -2.27 10.30 -2.58
C ARG A 143 -2.74 11.73 -2.81
N GLY A 144 -3.29 11.98 -3.99
CA GLY A 144 -3.86 13.27 -4.37
C GLY A 144 -5.25 13.52 -3.78
N ILE A 145 -5.68 14.78 -3.91
CA ILE A 145 -7.06 15.22 -3.71
C ILE A 145 -7.57 15.70 -5.06
N LEU A 146 -8.69 15.15 -5.52
CA LEU A 146 -9.40 15.60 -6.70
C LEU A 146 -10.66 16.35 -6.27
N SER A 147 -10.78 17.61 -6.67
CA SER A 147 -11.99 18.40 -6.46
C SER A 147 -12.40 19.12 -7.73
N GLY A 148 -13.70 19.34 -7.87
CA GLY A 148 -14.28 19.97 -9.06
C GLY A 148 -15.75 20.28 -8.86
N ARG A 149 -16.45 20.60 -9.95
CA ARG A 149 -17.89 20.81 -9.98
C ARG A 149 -18.50 20.03 -11.13
N VAL A 150 -19.57 19.29 -10.87
CA VAL A 150 -20.36 18.62 -11.90
C VAL A 150 -21.46 19.56 -12.40
N THR A 151 -21.55 19.70 -13.71
CA THR A 151 -22.64 20.43 -14.38
C THR A 151 -23.35 19.51 -15.39
N LEU A 152 -24.64 19.74 -15.59
CA LEU A 152 -25.50 19.05 -16.55
C LEU A 152 -26.32 20.11 -17.28
N LYS A 153 -26.18 20.20 -18.61
CA LYS A 153 -26.80 21.24 -19.45
C LYS A 153 -26.51 22.68 -18.95
N GLY A 154 -25.29 22.92 -18.45
CA GLY A 154 -24.85 24.21 -17.93
C GLY A 154 -25.34 24.57 -16.52
N GLN A 155 -26.16 23.73 -15.88
CA GLN A 155 -26.60 23.90 -14.49
C GLN A 155 -25.80 22.97 -13.55
N PRO A 156 -25.52 23.35 -12.30
CA PRO A 156 -24.90 22.45 -11.33
C PRO A 156 -25.74 21.18 -11.09
N LEU A 157 -25.10 20.02 -11.03
CA LEU A 157 -25.77 18.77 -10.65
C LEU A 157 -25.82 18.69 -9.12
N THR A 158 -26.92 19.17 -8.52
CA THR A 158 -27.05 19.37 -7.06
C THR A 158 -27.27 18.08 -6.26
N GLU A 159 -27.54 16.95 -6.93
CA GLU A 159 -27.80 15.66 -6.33
C GLU A 159 -27.06 14.55 -7.07
N GLY A 160 -26.22 13.80 -6.36
CA GLY A 160 -25.50 12.67 -6.94
C GLY A 160 -24.26 12.24 -6.19
N ARG A 161 -23.47 11.40 -6.85
CA ARG A 161 -22.19 10.86 -6.38
C ARG A 161 -21.17 10.84 -7.52
N VAL A 162 -19.95 11.26 -7.23
CA VAL A 162 -18.77 11.00 -8.07
C VAL A 162 -18.02 9.80 -7.50
N THR A 163 -17.57 8.90 -8.38
CA THR A 163 -16.79 7.72 -8.03
C THR A 163 -15.52 7.70 -8.87
N ALA A 164 -14.36 7.58 -8.26
CA ALA A 164 -13.05 7.50 -8.91
C ALA A 164 -12.48 6.08 -8.85
N TYR A 165 -12.04 5.60 -10.01
CA TYR A 165 -11.40 4.31 -10.21
C TYR A 165 -9.95 4.57 -10.60
N CYS A 166 -9.03 4.34 -9.65
CA CYS A 166 -7.59 4.41 -9.88
C CYS A 166 -7.05 3.02 -10.22
N GLN A 167 -6.09 2.93 -11.14
CA GLN A 167 -5.38 1.67 -11.38
C GLN A 167 -4.63 1.24 -10.10
N GLY A 168 -4.71 -0.06 -9.76
CA GLY A 168 -4.02 -0.62 -8.59
C GLY A 168 -4.70 -0.40 -7.24
N MET A 169 -5.84 0.31 -7.17
CA MET A 169 -6.67 0.32 -5.96
C MET A 169 -7.79 -0.73 -6.05
N GLU A 170 -7.95 -1.52 -4.99
CA GLU A 170 -8.99 -2.56 -4.90
C GLU A 170 -10.41 -1.98 -4.80
N LEU A 171 -10.55 -0.80 -4.17
CA LEU A 171 -11.81 -0.12 -3.97
C LEU A 171 -11.80 1.30 -4.58
N PRO A 172 -12.88 1.72 -5.26
CA PRO A 172 -13.00 3.06 -5.80
C PRO A 172 -13.34 4.09 -4.70
N VAL A 173 -12.83 5.31 -4.84
CA VAL A 173 -13.10 6.42 -3.91
C VAL A 173 -14.36 7.15 -4.33
N SER A 174 -15.31 7.35 -3.41
CA SER A 174 -16.61 7.98 -3.69
C SER A 174 -16.84 9.23 -2.85
N GLY A 175 -17.54 10.22 -3.42
CA GLY A 175 -17.96 11.44 -2.72
C GLY A 175 -19.33 11.90 -3.21
N GLN A 176 -20.15 12.47 -2.31
CA GLN A 176 -21.42 13.08 -2.68
C GLN A 176 -21.18 14.43 -3.38
N LEU A 177 -22.15 14.83 -4.21
CA LEU A 177 -22.21 16.18 -4.76
C LEU A 177 -22.76 17.16 -3.71
N GLY A 178 -22.16 18.34 -3.61
CA GLY A 178 -22.72 19.47 -2.88
C GLY A 178 -23.89 20.10 -3.62
N ALA A 179 -24.64 20.95 -2.92
CA ALA A 179 -25.80 21.67 -3.49
C ALA A 179 -25.44 22.64 -4.63
N ASP A 180 -24.15 22.96 -4.83
CA ASP A 180 -23.61 23.73 -5.96
C ASP A 180 -22.88 22.84 -6.99
N GLY A 181 -23.12 21.53 -6.94
CA GLY A 181 -22.50 20.52 -7.79
C GLY A 181 -21.02 20.23 -7.46
N THR A 182 -20.43 20.83 -6.43
CA THR A 182 -19.01 20.56 -6.10
C THR A 182 -18.80 19.16 -5.53
N TYR A 183 -17.58 18.64 -5.68
CA TYR A 183 -17.15 17.38 -5.09
C TYR A 183 -15.70 17.45 -4.61
N ARG A 184 -15.35 16.54 -3.70
CA ARG A 184 -13.98 16.32 -3.22
C ARG A 184 -13.78 14.84 -2.97
N LEU A 185 -12.79 14.26 -3.62
CA LEU A 185 -12.32 12.88 -3.44
C LEU A 185 -10.89 12.93 -2.91
N GLU A 186 -10.60 12.14 -1.89
CA GLU A 186 -9.29 12.12 -1.23
C GLU A 186 -8.71 10.72 -1.24
N GLY A 187 -7.39 10.62 -1.11
CA GLY A 187 -6.74 9.31 -1.03
C GLY A 187 -6.56 8.64 -2.39
N LEU A 188 -6.69 9.37 -3.48
CA LEU A 188 -6.52 8.86 -4.85
C LEU A 188 -5.04 8.60 -5.13
N ALA A 189 -4.69 7.42 -5.64
CA ALA A 189 -3.34 7.18 -6.17
C ALA A 189 -3.05 8.14 -7.33
N ALA A 190 -1.79 8.55 -7.47
CA ALA A 190 -1.33 9.34 -8.60
C ALA A 190 -1.41 8.57 -9.93
N GLY A 191 -1.61 9.27 -11.04
CA GLY A 191 -1.74 8.72 -12.39
C GLY A 191 -3.13 8.91 -13.00
N GLU A 192 -3.47 8.09 -14.00
CA GLU A 192 -4.79 8.13 -14.66
C GLU A 192 -5.90 7.64 -13.72
N VAL A 193 -6.94 8.45 -13.56
CA VAL A 193 -8.14 8.14 -12.75
C VAL A 193 -9.39 8.30 -13.62
N ARG A 194 -10.17 7.23 -13.70
CA ARG A 194 -11.45 7.23 -14.40
C ARG A 194 -12.57 7.60 -13.43
N LEU A 195 -13.44 8.53 -13.82
CA LEU A 195 -14.57 8.98 -13.02
C LEU A 195 -15.87 8.39 -13.54
N THR A 196 -16.80 8.06 -12.63
CA THR A 196 -18.22 7.98 -12.95
C THR A 196 -19.00 8.97 -12.12
N VAL A 197 -20.10 9.45 -12.69
CA VAL A 197 -21.05 10.35 -12.04
C VAL A 197 -22.41 9.66 -12.06
N ARG A 198 -23.08 9.60 -10.92
CA ARG A 198 -24.47 9.15 -10.82
C ARG A 198 -25.32 10.28 -10.26
N GLY A 199 -26.43 10.58 -10.92
CA GLY A 199 -27.37 11.64 -10.54
C GLY A 199 -28.57 11.65 -11.49
N ARG A 200 -29.62 12.39 -11.14
CA ARG A 200 -30.83 12.47 -11.96
C ARG A 200 -30.54 13.12 -13.31
N GLY A 201 -30.89 12.44 -14.40
CA GLY A 201 -30.66 12.92 -15.76
C GLY A 201 -29.22 12.79 -16.29
N VAL A 202 -28.31 12.18 -15.51
CA VAL A 202 -26.95 11.87 -15.99
C VAL A 202 -27.02 10.71 -17.01
N PRO A 203 -26.44 10.86 -18.21
CA PRO A 203 -26.43 9.80 -19.23
C PRO A 203 -25.73 8.53 -18.74
N ALA A 204 -26.28 7.35 -19.09
CA ALA A 204 -25.77 6.05 -18.65
C ALA A 204 -24.27 5.83 -18.94
N ARG A 205 -23.75 6.38 -20.05
CA ARG A 205 -22.32 6.34 -20.41
C ARG A 205 -21.38 6.96 -19.37
N PHE A 206 -21.88 7.78 -18.44
CA PHE A 206 -21.09 8.36 -17.35
C PHE A 206 -21.30 7.65 -16.01
N CYS A 207 -22.24 6.70 -15.92
CA CYS A 207 -22.60 5.98 -14.69
C CYS A 207 -21.81 4.67 -14.49
N ASP A 208 -21.10 4.22 -15.53
CA ASP A 208 -20.41 2.93 -15.65
C ASP A 208 -18.92 3.16 -16.02
N PRO A 209 -17.95 2.62 -15.26
CA PRO A 209 -16.53 2.83 -15.52
C PRO A 209 -16.04 2.24 -16.86
N ALA A 210 -16.72 1.24 -17.43
CA ALA A 210 -16.34 0.65 -18.71
C ALA A 210 -16.70 1.55 -19.92
N THR A 211 -17.66 2.46 -19.76
CA THR A 211 -18.12 3.36 -20.85
C THR A 211 -17.81 4.84 -20.58
N SER A 212 -17.49 5.20 -19.34
CA SER A 212 -17.14 6.57 -18.98
C SER A 212 -15.82 7.01 -19.61
N GLN A 213 -15.92 8.07 -20.41
CA GLN A 213 -14.80 8.79 -21.01
C GLN A 213 -14.22 9.86 -20.09
N LEU A 214 -14.73 9.97 -18.85
CA LEU A 214 -14.28 10.93 -17.87
C LEU A 214 -12.97 10.42 -17.25
N VAL A 215 -11.86 10.98 -17.73
CA VAL A 215 -10.51 10.61 -17.32
C VAL A 215 -9.79 11.87 -16.87
N VAL A 216 -9.15 11.80 -15.70
CA VAL A 216 -8.34 12.88 -15.13
C VAL A 216 -6.99 12.32 -14.70
N GLU A 217 -5.95 13.13 -14.81
CA GLU A 217 -4.64 12.80 -14.27
C GLU A 217 -4.52 13.40 -12.86
N VAL A 218 -4.27 12.55 -11.86
CA VAL A 218 -4.00 12.97 -10.48
C VAL A 218 -2.49 13.03 -10.30
N ASP A 219 -1.93 14.24 -10.22
CA ASP A 219 -0.51 14.41 -9.91
C ASP A 219 -0.28 14.27 -8.39
N ALA A 220 0.63 13.34 -8.07
CA ALA A 220 1.21 13.00 -6.78
C ALA A 220 1.48 14.19 -5.84
N ASP A 221 2.11 15.24 -6.36
CA ASP A 221 2.55 16.40 -5.56
C ASP A 221 1.49 17.52 -5.56
N SER A 222 0.45 17.38 -6.39
CA SER A 222 -0.60 18.38 -6.58
C SER A 222 -1.75 18.23 -5.59
N VAL A 223 -1.51 18.63 -4.34
CA VAL A 223 -2.54 18.77 -3.28
C VAL A 223 -3.69 19.72 -3.70
N ARG A 224 -3.56 20.44 -4.82
CA ARG A 224 -4.52 21.42 -5.35
C ARG A 224 -4.59 21.50 -6.89
N GLN A 225 -4.81 20.39 -7.60
CA GLN A 225 -5.40 20.51 -8.95
C GLN A 225 -6.92 20.68 -8.86
N SER A 226 -7.34 21.85 -8.39
CA SER A 226 -8.72 22.35 -8.57
C SER A 226 -8.89 22.94 -9.98
N ARG A 227 -8.62 22.15 -11.02
CA ARG A 227 -9.18 22.46 -12.34
C ARG A 227 -10.64 22.02 -12.29
N PRO A 228 -11.61 22.93 -12.44
CA PRO A 228 -13.00 22.49 -12.58
C PRO A 228 -13.05 21.58 -13.79
N VAL A 229 -13.38 20.31 -13.55
CA VAL A 229 -13.76 19.37 -14.62
C VAL A 229 -15.15 19.80 -15.05
N ASP A 230 -15.23 20.84 -15.87
CA ASP A 230 -16.48 21.17 -16.54
C ASP A 230 -16.82 19.99 -17.45
N PHE A 231 -18.02 19.45 -17.28
CA PHE A 231 -18.50 18.34 -18.07
C PHE A 231 -19.27 18.92 -19.26
N PRO A 232 -18.71 18.96 -20.49
CA PRO A 232 -19.46 19.33 -21.69
C PRO A 232 -20.41 18.17 -22.03
N VAL A 233 -21.46 18.01 -21.23
CA VAL A 233 -22.55 17.07 -21.49
C VAL A 233 -23.45 17.68 -22.56
N HIS A 234 -22.92 17.78 -23.78
CA HIS A 234 -23.74 17.90 -24.97
C HIS A 234 -24.54 16.60 -25.10
N LEU A 235 -25.85 16.76 -25.00
CA LEU A 235 -26.86 15.76 -25.29
C LEU A 235 -27.44 16.13 -26.64
N ASP A 236 -26.97 15.42 -27.67
CA ASP A 236 -27.64 15.31 -28.96
C ASP A 236 -28.94 14.51 -28.80
#